data_AF-A0A975IGP0-F1
#
_entry.id   AF-A0A975IGP0-F1
#
_cell.length_a   1.000
_cell.length_b   1.000
_cell.length_c   1.000
_cell.angle_alpha   90.00
_cell.angle_beta   90.00
_cell.angle_gamma   90.00
#
_symmetry.space_group_name_H-M   'P 1'
#
loop_
_entity.id
_entity.type
_entity.pdbx_description
1 polymer ?
#
loop_
_entity_poly.entity_id
_entity_poly.type
_entity_poly.pdbx_seq_one_letter_code
_entity_poly.pdbx_strand_id
1 'polypeptide(L)'
;MKPILLTAGVVALLFSPVAALADQCAYVTQKQAQAAAAYLPAGKAFVNFCEPCGDTLFPAKDSVAAASSVVNALPASTTGLDQDYWELQINGGGVDLAYVYAKQPNGTFINLAKLAHCPTQGVWSAYDAKGRKMKLRKLPGLQR
;
A
#
# COMPACT_ATOMS: atom_id res chain seq x y z
N MET A 1 -30.10 52.22 29.88
CA MET A 1 -29.57 50.84 29.82
C MET A 1 -29.77 50.35 28.39
N LYS A 2 -28.69 50.04 27.66
CA LYS A 2 -28.73 49.62 26.24
C LYS A 2 -28.32 48.15 26.16
N PRO A 3 -29.09 47.26 25.51
CA PRO A 3 -28.72 45.85 25.42
C PRO A 3 -27.54 45.68 24.46
N ILE A 4 -26.46 45.08 24.95
CA ILE A 4 -25.31 44.65 24.15
C ILE A 4 -25.76 43.39 23.40
N LEU A 5 -25.93 43.51 22.08
CA LEU A 5 -26.14 42.39 21.18
C LEU A 5 -24.82 41.62 21.04
N LEU A 6 -24.75 40.45 21.67
CA LEU A 6 -23.70 39.45 21.45
C LEU A 6 -23.94 38.79 20.08
N THR A 7 -23.25 39.27 19.03
CA THR A 7 -23.16 38.55 17.76
C THR A 7 -22.29 37.31 17.95
N ALA A 8 -22.92 36.15 18.02
CA ALA A 8 -22.28 34.85 18.02
C ALA A 8 -21.50 34.64 16.71
N GLY A 9 -20.17 34.69 16.78
CA GLY A 9 -19.31 34.30 15.67
C GLY A 9 -19.32 32.78 15.51
N VAL A 10 -20.04 32.28 14.50
CA VAL A 10 -19.94 30.87 14.08
C VAL A 10 -18.61 30.71 13.34
N VAL A 11 -17.57 30.28 14.05
CA VAL A 11 -16.33 29.80 13.42
C VAL A 11 -16.62 28.41 12.86
N ALA A 12 -16.95 28.35 11.57
CA ALA A 12 -17.06 27.10 10.84
C ALA A 12 -15.66 26.47 10.70
N LEU A 13 -15.33 25.58 11.64
CA LEU A 13 -14.19 24.67 11.52
C LEU A 13 -14.39 23.80 10.27
N LEU A 14 -13.70 24.16 9.19
CA LEU A 14 -13.52 23.31 8.02
C LEU A 14 -12.67 22.11 8.42
N PHE A 15 -13.32 21.09 8.98
CA PHE A 15 -12.73 19.76 9.11
C PHE A 15 -12.63 19.17 7.71
N SER A 16 -11.55 19.47 7.00
CA SER A 16 -11.18 18.68 5.82
C SER A 16 -10.87 17.26 6.32
N PRO A 17 -11.63 16.23 5.93
CA PRO A 17 -11.26 14.87 6.24
C PRO A 17 -10.03 14.57 5.39
N VAL A 18 -8.85 14.68 5.99
CA VAL A 18 -7.68 13.99 5.47
C VAL A 18 -8.02 12.52 5.70
N ALA A 19 -8.64 11.89 4.72
CA ALA A 19 -8.83 10.46 4.74
C ALA A 19 -7.42 9.89 4.98
N ALA A 20 -7.22 9.28 6.13
CA ALA A 20 -6.00 8.54 6.40
C ALA A 20 -5.97 7.41 5.39
N LEU A 21 -5.34 7.65 4.24
CA LEU A 21 -5.12 6.69 3.16
C LEU A 21 -4.07 5.65 3.60
N ALA A 22 -4.10 5.22 4.85
CA ALA A 22 -2.98 4.54 5.48
C ALA A 22 -2.94 3.04 5.16
N ASP A 23 -4.07 2.41 4.78
CA ASP A 23 -4.14 0.96 4.62
C ASP A 23 -5.13 0.57 3.51
N GLN A 24 -4.73 0.69 2.25
CA GLN A 24 -5.59 0.34 1.10
C GLN A 24 -5.65 -1.17 0.87
N CYS A 25 -4.56 -1.88 1.16
CA CYS A 25 -4.42 -3.32 0.96
C CYS A 25 -3.58 -3.97 2.08
N ALA A 26 -3.69 -3.49 3.33
CA ALA A 26 -3.08 -4.14 4.50
C ALA A 26 -3.77 -5.45 4.86
N TYR A 27 -5.10 -5.48 4.74
CA TYR A 27 -5.95 -6.64 4.97
C TYR A 27 -6.65 -7.03 3.67
N VAL A 28 -6.37 -8.24 3.19
CA VAL A 28 -6.81 -8.72 1.88
C VAL A 28 -7.40 -10.12 1.97
N THR A 29 -7.96 -10.61 0.88
CA THR A 29 -8.38 -12.02 0.79
C THR A 29 -7.17 -12.95 0.82
N GLN A 30 -7.36 -14.20 1.24
CA GLN A 30 -6.30 -15.23 1.20
C GLN A 30 -5.65 -15.34 -0.18
N LYS A 31 -6.46 -15.33 -1.24
CA LYS A 31 -6.02 -15.40 -2.63
C LYS A 31 -5.10 -14.23 -2.99
N GLN A 32 -5.43 -13.02 -2.55
CA GLN A 32 -4.62 -11.83 -2.79
C GLN A 32 -3.30 -11.90 -2.02
N ALA A 33 -3.32 -12.31 -0.75
CA ALA A 33 -2.11 -12.46 0.06
C ALA A 33 -1.16 -13.52 -0.54
N GLN A 34 -1.69 -14.67 -0.97
CA GLN A 34 -0.92 -15.73 -1.64
C GLN A 34 -0.35 -15.26 -2.98
N ALA A 35 -1.16 -14.56 -3.79
CA ALA A 35 -0.69 -14.00 -5.05
C ALA A 35 0.46 -13.00 -4.83
N ALA A 36 0.36 -12.12 -3.84
CA ALA A 36 1.42 -11.18 -3.49
C ALA A 36 2.69 -11.89 -3.00
N ALA A 37 2.55 -12.89 -2.12
CA ALA A 37 3.67 -13.67 -1.59
C ALA A 37 4.49 -14.36 -2.69
N ALA A 38 3.84 -14.84 -3.75
CA ALA A 38 4.51 -15.48 -4.88
C ALA A 38 5.52 -14.57 -5.60
N TYR A 39 5.36 -13.24 -5.52
CA TYR A 39 6.28 -12.28 -6.12
C TYR A 39 7.42 -11.85 -5.18
N LEU A 40 7.39 -12.25 -3.91
CA LEU A 40 8.41 -11.97 -2.89
C LEU A 40 8.89 -13.24 -2.17
N PRO A 41 9.56 -14.18 -2.86
CA PRO A 41 10.28 -15.25 -2.19
C PRO A 41 11.45 -14.70 -1.35
N ALA A 42 12.02 -15.53 -0.47
CA ALA A 42 13.22 -15.18 0.28
C ALA A 42 14.35 -14.68 -0.65
N GLY A 43 15.06 -13.65 -0.22
CA GLY A 43 16.14 -13.00 -0.97
C GLY A 43 15.67 -12.04 -2.06
N LYS A 44 14.36 -11.91 -2.30
CA LYS A 44 13.83 -10.99 -3.30
C LYS A 44 13.92 -9.54 -2.80
N ALA A 45 14.39 -8.66 -3.69
CA ALA A 45 14.43 -7.23 -3.43
C ALA A 45 13.05 -6.57 -3.62
N PHE A 46 12.72 -5.62 -2.77
CA PHE A 46 11.49 -4.83 -2.81
C PHE A 46 11.74 -3.42 -2.25
N VAL A 47 10.79 -2.51 -2.44
CA VAL A 47 10.80 -1.20 -1.78
C VAL A 47 9.43 -0.87 -1.21
N ASN A 48 9.45 -0.13 -0.10
CA ASN A 48 8.26 0.48 0.50
C ASN A 48 8.17 1.92 0.02
N PHE A 49 7.01 2.32 -0.51
CA PHE A 49 6.77 3.66 -1.02
C PHE A 49 5.28 4.01 -1.00
N CYS A 50 4.91 4.98 -0.17
CA CYS A 50 3.54 5.47 -0.04
C CYS A 50 3.37 6.85 -0.70
N GLU A 51 3.01 6.84 -1.98
CA GLU A 51 2.66 8.07 -2.71
C GLU A 51 1.58 8.92 -2.04
N PRO A 52 0.43 8.36 -1.59
CA PRO A 52 -0.60 9.18 -0.97
C PRO A 52 -0.21 9.68 0.44
N CYS A 53 0.84 9.14 1.06
CA CYS A 53 1.35 9.60 2.35
C CYS A 53 2.25 10.83 2.23
N GLY A 54 2.59 11.27 1.00
CA GLY A 54 3.49 12.38 0.75
C GLY A 54 4.93 11.98 0.48
N ASP A 55 5.23 10.69 0.28
CA ASP A 55 6.56 10.28 -0.17
C ASP A 55 6.83 10.84 -1.57
N THR A 56 7.81 11.74 -1.69
CA THR A 56 8.05 12.48 -2.93
C THR A 56 9.07 11.81 -3.87
N LEU A 57 9.88 10.90 -3.34
CA LEU A 57 10.96 10.27 -4.09
C LEU A 57 10.90 8.75 -3.93
N PHE A 58 10.81 8.06 -5.07
CA PHE A 58 10.91 6.60 -5.07
C PHE A 58 12.29 6.19 -4.52
N PRO A 59 12.37 5.23 -3.57
CA PRO A 59 13.62 4.90 -2.89
C PRO A 59 14.73 4.54 -3.87
N ALA A 60 15.91 5.12 -3.65
CA ALA A 60 17.12 4.81 -4.42
C ALA A 60 17.79 3.49 -3.98
N LYS A 61 17.38 2.93 -2.84
CA LYS A 61 17.91 1.69 -2.27
C LYS A 61 16.80 0.68 -2.06
N ASP A 62 17.11 -0.56 -2.42
CA ASP A 62 16.20 -1.69 -2.22
C ASP A 62 16.25 -2.17 -0.77
N SER A 63 15.11 -2.62 -0.27
CA SER A 63 15.04 -3.57 0.84
C SER A 63 15.10 -4.99 0.29
N VAL A 64 15.48 -5.94 1.14
CA VAL A 64 15.54 -7.37 0.78
C VAL A 64 14.64 -8.14 1.73
N ALA A 65 13.81 -9.03 1.17
CA ALA A 65 13.08 -10.01 1.97
C ALA A 65 14.12 -10.98 2.56
N ALA A 66 14.47 -10.78 3.83
CA ALA A 66 15.44 -11.60 4.55
C ALA A 66 14.90 -13.00 4.85
N ALA A 67 13.58 -13.11 4.98
CA ALA A 67 12.84 -14.38 5.07
C ALA A 67 11.78 -14.45 3.96
N SER A 68 11.32 -15.66 3.65
CA SER A 68 10.18 -15.85 2.74
C SER A 68 8.98 -15.08 3.28
N SER A 69 8.26 -14.38 2.40
CA SER A 69 7.03 -13.70 2.81
C SER A 69 6.03 -14.73 3.35
N VAL A 70 5.42 -14.41 4.49
CA VAL A 70 4.47 -15.28 5.18
C VAL A 70 3.08 -14.73 5.00
N VAL A 71 2.10 -15.60 4.73
CA VAL A 71 0.69 -15.24 4.62
C VAL A 71 0.01 -15.63 5.92
N ASN A 72 -0.47 -14.64 6.67
CA ASN A 72 -1.09 -14.86 7.98
C ASN A 72 -2.59 -14.59 7.93
N ALA A 73 -3.36 -15.51 8.49
CA ALA A 73 -4.78 -15.31 8.75
C ALA A 73 -4.94 -14.44 9.99
N LEU A 74 -5.76 -13.41 9.88
CA LEU A 74 -6.17 -12.54 10.96
C LEU A 74 -7.67 -12.73 11.21
N PRO A 75 -8.04 -13.24 12.39
CA PRO A 75 -9.45 -13.41 12.75
C PRO A 75 -10.21 -12.09 12.66
N ALA A 76 -11.50 -12.18 12.31
CA ALA A 76 -12.47 -11.08 12.36
C ALA A 76 -12.35 -10.21 13.63
N SER A 77 -12.23 -10.85 14.80
CA SER A 77 -12.12 -10.19 16.10
C SER A 77 -10.86 -9.33 16.26
N THR A 78 -9.77 -9.69 15.60
CA THR A 78 -8.49 -8.96 15.64
C THR A 78 -8.50 -7.76 14.69
N THR A 79 -9.23 -7.87 13.59
CA THR A 79 -9.29 -6.83 12.55
C THR A 79 -10.44 -5.84 12.76
N GLY A 80 -11.43 -6.19 13.61
CA GLY A 80 -12.64 -5.40 13.80
C GLY A 80 -13.59 -5.45 12.60
N LEU A 81 -13.49 -6.51 11.78
CA LEU A 81 -14.26 -6.71 10.56
C LEU A 81 -15.12 -7.97 10.65
N ASP A 82 -16.18 -8.06 9.85
CA ASP A 82 -17.19 -9.13 9.93
C ASP A 82 -16.72 -10.50 9.38
N GLN A 83 -15.48 -10.60 8.90
CA GLN A 83 -14.92 -11.79 8.28
C GLN A 83 -13.41 -11.88 8.53
N ASP A 84 -12.84 -13.07 8.37
CA ASP A 84 -11.39 -13.25 8.44
C ASP A 84 -10.70 -12.57 7.27
N TYR A 85 -9.60 -11.88 7.57
CA TYR A 85 -8.73 -11.27 6.58
C TYR A 85 -7.35 -11.90 6.62
N TRP A 86 -6.57 -11.61 5.60
CA TRP A 86 -5.21 -12.10 5.48
C TRP A 86 -4.29 -10.91 5.29
N GLU A 87 -3.13 -10.98 5.92
CA GLU A 87 -2.05 -10.03 5.67
C GLU A 87 -0.85 -10.75 5.08
N LEU A 88 -0.09 -10.02 4.28
CA LEU A 88 1.25 -10.43 3.91
C LEU A 88 2.21 -9.91 4.98
N GLN A 89 3.06 -10.78 5.51
CA GLN A 89 4.18 -10.38 6.35
C GLN A 89 5.50 -10.56 5.61
N ILE A 90 6.33 -9.53 5.66
CA ILE A 90 7.70 -9.55 5.15
C ILE A 90 8.62 -9.26 6.33
N ASN A 91 9.62 -10.10 6.56
CA ASN A 91 10.56 -9.97 7.70
C ASN A 91 9.86 -9.85 9.07
N GLY A 92 8.70 -10.50 9.23
CA GLY A 92 7.92 -10.50 10.48
C GLY A 92 7.04 -9.26 10.70
N GLY A 93 6.97 -8.33 9.74
CA GLY A 93 6.06 -7.19 9.78
C GLY A 93 4.97 -7.29 8.73
N GLY A 94 3.72 -7.01 9.12
CA GLY A 94 2.60 -6.84 8.18
C GLY A 94 2.85 -5.66 7.24
N VAL A 95 2.45 -5.79 5.98
CA VAL A 95 2.65 -4.76 4.96
C VAL A 95 1.37 -4.45 4.20
N ASP A 96 1.18 -3.18 3.83
CA ASP A 96 0.17 -2.78 2.85
C ASP A 96 0.67 -3.04 1.43
N LEU A 97 0.00 -3.95 0.70
CA LEU A 97 0.38 -4.27 -0.68
C LEU A 97 0.37 -3.06 -1.62
N ALA A 98 -0.39 -2.00 -1.30
CA ALA A 98 -0.44 -0.77 -2.06
C ALA A 98 0.89 -0.01 -2.02
N TYR A 99 1.71 -0.23 -0.99
CA TYR A 99 2.96 0.48 -0.75
C TYR A 99 4.20 -0.37 -0.92
N VAL A 100 4.05 -1.64 -1.31
CA VAL A 100 5.17 -2.52 -1.60
C VAL A 100 5.34 -2.71 -3.09
N TYR A 101 6.58 -2.51 -3.58
CA TYR A 101 6.94 -2.75 -4.96
C TYR A 101 8.04 -3.81 -5.07
N ALA A 102 7.73 -4.93 -5.74
CA ALA A 102 8.66 -6.03 -5.95
C ALA A 102 9.59 -5.77 -7.13
N LYS A 103 10.90 -5.93 -6.91
CA LYS A 103 11.91 -5.75 -7.96
C LYS A 103 11.92 -6.93 -8.93
N GLN A 104 11.81 -6.62 -10.21
CA GLN A 104 11.85 -7.58 -11.31
C GLN A 104 13.30 -7.80 -11.79
N PRO A 105 13.60 -8.92 -12.47
CA PRO A 105 14.93 -9.20 -12.99
C PRO A 105 15.49 -8.11 -13.93
N ASN A 106 14.61 -7.41 -14.65
CA ASN A 106 14.98 -6.29 -15.53
C ASN A 106 15.19 -4.95 -14.77
N GLY A 107 15.16 -4.95 -13.44
CA GLY A 107 15.35 -3.78 -12.59
C GLY A 107 14.12 -2.89 -12.41
N THR A 108 12.97 -3.20 -13.05
CA THR A 108 11.70 -2.51 -12.79
C THR A 108 11.12 -2.93 -11.45
N PHE A 109 10.26 -2.10 -10.87
CA PHE A 109 9.55 -2.35 -9.62
C PHE A 109 8.06 -2.37 -9.89
N ILE A 110 7.37 -3.45 -9.53
CA ILE A 110 5.92 -3.60 -9.76
C ILE A 110 5.20 -3.61 -8.42
N ASN A 111 4.15 -2.81 -8.33
CA ASN A 111 3.31 -2.70 -7.15
C ASN A 111 2.60 -4.03 -6.83
N LEU A 112 2.73 -4.52 -5.60
CA LEU A 112 2.15 -5.81 -5.19
C LEU A 112 0.63 -5.82 -5.23
N ALA A 113 -0.05 -4.73 -4.87
CA ALA A 113 -1.50 -4.68 -4.98
C ALA A 113 -1.98 -4.89 -6.42
N LYS A 114 -1.22 -4.39 -7.42
CA LYS A 114 -1.56 -4.64 -8.83
C LYS A 114 -1.37 -6.10 -9.22
N LEU A 115 -0.31 -6.75 -8.72
CA LEU A 115 -0.04 -8.17 -8.95
C LEU A 115 -1.06 -9.08 -8.26
N ALA A 116 -1.55 -8.66 -7.10
CA ALA A 116 -2.56 -9.38 -6.33
C ALA A 116 -4.00 -9.06 -6.77
N HIS A 117 -4.21 -8.10 -7.68
CA HIS A 117 -5.54 -7.55 -8.00
C HIS A 117 -6.28 -6.98 -6.78
N CYS A 118 -5.55 -6.33 -5.87
CA CYS A 118 -6.14 -5.51 -4.83
C CYS A 118 -6.44 -4.10 -5.38
N PRO A 119 -7.68 -3.59 -5.25
CA PRO A 119 -8.05 -2.25 -5.70
C PRO A 119 -7.27 -1.18 -4.93
N THR A 120 -6.66 -0.23 -5.65
CA THR A 120 -5.94 0.89 -5.03
C THR A 120 -6.10 2.17 -5.83
N GLN A 121 -6.01 3.30 -5.13
CA GLN A 121 -6.05 4.66 -5.65
C GLN A 121 -4.76 5.41 -5.25
N GLY A 122 -4.40 6.43 -6.01
CA GLY A 122 -3.25 7.29 -5.68
C GLY A 122 -1.87 6.63 -5.77
N VAL A 123 -1.76 5.36 -6.19
CA VAL A 123 -0.49 4.63 -6.36
C VAL A 123 -0.26 4.21 -7.81
N TRP A 124 0.98 4.31 -8.28
CA TRP A 124 1.38 3.89 -9.62
C TRP A 124 1.56 2.39 -9.72
N SER A 125 1.36 1.87 -10.93
CA SER A 125 1.50 0.44 -11.18
C SER A 125 2.92 -0.06 -11.02
N ALA A 126 3.90 0.78 -11.38
CA ALA A 126 5.29 0.41 -11.42
C ALA A 126 6.23 1.61 -11.58
N TYR A 127 7.51 1.33 -11.36
CA TYR A 127 8.64 2.23 -11.55
C TYR A 127 9.74 1.52 -12.34
N ASP A 128 10.48 2.26 -13.15
CA ASP A 128 11.67 1.73 -13.80
C ASP A 128 12.88 1.70 -12.83
N ALA A 129 14.01 1.17 -13.30
CA ALA A 129 15.24 1.09 -12.52
C ALA A 129 15.80 2.46 -12.06
N LYS A 130 15.29 3.57 -12.60
CA LYS A 130 15.64 4.95 -12.23
C LYS A 130 14.57 5.63 -11.37
N GLY A 131 13.54 4.90 -10.92
CA GLY A 131 12.45 5.46 -10.12
C GLY A 131 11.46 6.30 -10.93
N ARG A 132 11.37 6.11 -12.25
CA ARG A 132 10.39 6.84 -13.10
C ARG A 132 9.10 6.04 -13.24
N LYS A 133 7.97 6.75 -13.15
CA LYS A 133 6.61 6.18 -13.19
C LYS A 133 6.31 5.41 -14.48
N MET A 134 5.72 4.24 -14.33
CA MET A 134 5.29 3.35 -15.42
C MET A 134 3.81 2.95 -15.28
N LYS A 135 3.09 2.91 -16.40
CA LYS A 135 1.71 2.36 -16.45
C LYS A 135 1.75 0.83 -16.62
N LEU A 136 0.78 0.12 -16.04
CA LEU A 136 0.69 -1.35 -16.09
C LEU A 136 0.81 -1.94 -17.50
N ARG A 137 0.21 -1.28 -18.51
CA ARG A 137 0.25 -1.72 -19.92
C ARG A 137 1.65 -1.74 -20.55
N LYS A 138 2.62 -1.10 -19.90
CA LYS A 138 4.02 -1.04 -20.34
C LYS A 138 4.92 -1.99 -19.55
N LEU A 139 4.36 -2.86 -18.70
CA LEU A 139 5.15 -3.78 -17.88
C LEU A 139 5.47 -5.06 -18.64
N PRO A 140 6.76 -5.35 -18.88
CA PRO A 140 7.16 -6.61 -19.49
C PRO A 140 6.90 -7.76 -18.50
N GLY A 141 6.25 -8.84 -18.95
CA GLY A 141 6.16 -10.10 -18.19
C GLY A 141 4.97 -10.26 -17.25
N LEU A 142 4.03 -9.31 -17.16
CA LEU A 142 2.70 -9.60 -16.61
C LEU A 142 1.95 -10.45 -17.65
N GLN A 143 1.82 -11.75 -17.42
CA GLN A 143 0.84 -12.54 -18.16
C GLN A 143 -0.56 -11.99 -17.87
N ARG A 144 -1.34 -11.77 -18.92
CA ARG A 144 -2.73 -11.29 -18.84
C ARG A 144 -3.65 -12.39 -18.34
#